data_AF-A0A3G4VL87-F1
#
_entry.id   AF-A0A3G4VL87-F1
#
_cell.length_a   1.000
_cell.length_b   1.000
_cell.length_c   1.000
_cell.angle_alpha   90.00
_cell.angle_beta   90.00
_cell.angle_gamma   90.00
#
_symmetry.space_group_name_H-M   'P 1'
#
loop_
_entity.id
_entity.type
_entity.pdbx_description
1 polymer ?
#
loop_
_entity_poly.entity_id
_entity_poly.type
_entity_poly.pdbx_seq_one_letter_code
_entity_poly.pdbx_strand_id
1 'polypeptide(L)'
;MDTTRHIEVCALLRRAESAAQDALSGDQAAARTTLALVTDARQRAEDTGSGMCAHPNCSNDLHYVGRGRRPLYCSADCRTDVYHATQMAARALIKAPRNDTA
;
A
#
# COMPACT_ATOMS: atom_id res chain seq x y z
N MET A 1 -7.28 -6.32 1.95
CA MET A 1 -7.75 -4.93 1.82
C MET A 1 -9.13 -4.89 2.42
N ASP A 2 -9.33 -4.19 3.53
CA ASP A 2 -10.61 -4.15 4.23
C ASP A 2 -11.66 -3.47 3.34
N THR A 3 -12.69 -4.21 2.92
CA THR A 3 -13.70 -3.76 1.97
C THR A 3 -14.49 -2.57 2.51
N THR A 4 -14.70 -2.50 3.83
CA THR A 4 -15.38 -1.39 4.50
C THR A 4 -14.57 -0.10 4.39
N ARG A 5 -13.26 -0.18 4.63
CA ARG A 5 -12.33 0.96 4.49
C ARG A 5 -12.29 1.48 3.06
N HIS A 6 -12.27 0.58 2.08
CA HIS A 6 -12.31 0.97 0.67
C HIS A 6 -13.60 1.74 0.33
N ILE A 7 -14.75 1.30 0.82
CA ILE A 7 -16.04 1.99 0.62
C ILE A 7 -16.01 3.40 1.23
N GLU A 8 -15.47 3.56 2.43
CA GLU A 8 -15.37 4.85 3.12
C GLU A 8 -14.46 5.84 2.39
N VAL A 9 -13.28 5.40 1.95
CA VAL A 9 -12.34 6.23 1.18
C VAL A 9 -12.97 6.66 -0.14
N CYS A 10 -13.60 5.74 -0.87
CA CYS A 10 -14.31 6.07 -2.10
C CYS A 10 -15.47 7.06 -1.87
N ALA A 11 -16.19 6.95 -0.75
CA ALA A 11 -17.25 7.89 -0.39
C ALA A 11 -16.71 9.29 -0.02
N LEU A 12 -15.54 9.39 0.60
CA LEU A 12 -14.87 10.67 0.86
C LEU A 12 -14.39 11.33 -0.43
N LEU A 13 -13.79 10.55 -1.34
CA LEU A 13 -13.30 11.07 -2.62
C LEU A 13 -14.43 11.58 -3.51
N ARG A 14 -15.56 10.86 -3.61
CA ARG A 14 -16.73 11.34 -4.36
C ARG A 14 -17.27 12.67 -3.83
N ARG A 15 -17.30 12.85 -2.50
CA ARG A 15 -17.72 14.11 -1.89
C ARG A 15 -16.72 15.23 -2.14
N ALA A 16 -15.43 14.92 -2.11
CA ALA A 16 -14.38 15.89 -2.41
C ALA A 16 -14.47 16.38 -3.87
N GLU A 17 -14.79 15.49 -4.81
CA GLU A 17 -14.99 15.80 -6.22
C GLU A 17 -16.16 16.76 -6.43
N SER A 18 -17.33 16.50 -5.81
CA SER A 18 -18.46 17.43 -5.87
C SER A 18 -18.09 18.81 -5.32
N ALA A 19 -17.46 18.87 -4.14
CA ALA A 19 -17.02 20.14 -3.56
C ALA A 19 -15.95 20.86 -4.42
N ALA A 20 -15.12 20.10 -5.15
CA ALA A 20 -14.12 20.69 -6.05
C ALA A 20 -14.79 21.36 -7.25
N GLN A 21 -15.90 20.79 -7.74
CA GLN A 21 -16.70 21.35 -8.81
C GLN A 21 -17.36 22.66 -8.37
N ASP A 22 -17.88 22.71 -7.15
CA ASP A 22 -18.41 23.94 -6.56
C ASP A 22 -17.29 24.98 -6.35
N ALA A 23 -16.10 24.56 -5.94
CA ALA A 23 -14.93 25.44 -5.79
C ALA A 23 -14.49 26.07 -7.12
N LEU A 24 -14.55 25.32 -8.23
CA LEU A 24 -14.27 25.84 -9.57
C LEU A 24 -15.28 26.91 -10.01
N SER A 25 -16.48 26.92 -9.45
CA SER A 25 -17.48 27.97 -9.67
C SER A 25 -17.22 29.26 -8.87
N GLY A 26 -16.18 29.28 -8.02
CA GLY A 26 -15.75 30.44 -7.24
C GLY A 26 -16.05 30.36 -5.74
N ASP A 27 -16.61 29.25 -5.24
CA ASP A 27 -16.88 29.08 -3.81
C ASP A 27 -15.61 28.69 -3.04
N GLN A 28 -15.06 29.65 -2.30
CA GLN A 28 -13.85 29.47 -1.50
C GLN A 28 -14.08 28.55 -0.27
N ALA A 29 -15.31 28.44 0.24
CA ALA A 29 -15.66 27.51 1.31
C ALA A 29 -15.71 26.07 0.79
N ALA A 30 -16.16 25.88 -0.45
CA ALA A 30 -16.10 24.59 -1.13
C ALA A 30 -14.65 24.12 -1.32
N ALA A 31 -13.72 25.02 -1.67
CA ALA A 31 -12.29 24.68 -1.81
C ALA A 31 -11.68 24.14 -0.49
N ARG A 32 -12.03 24.75 0.64
CA ARG A 32 -11.60 24.26 1.98
C ARG A 32 -12.20 22.90 2.29
N THR A 33 -13.47 22.71 1.92
CA THR A 33 -14.19 21.45 2.11
C THR A 33 -13.57 20.32 1.29
N THR A 34 -13.22 20.57 0.02
CA THR A 34 -12.46 19.62 -0.82
C THR A 34 -11.16 19.21 -0.14
N LEU A 35 -10.36 20.18 0.32
CA LEU A 35 -9.06 19.90 0.95
C LEU A 35 -9.21 19.05 2.23
N ALA A 36 -10.21 19.35 3.06
CA ALA A 36 -10.50 18.57 4.26
C ALA A 36 -10.89 17.13 3.93
N LEU A 37 -11.77 16.92 2.94
CA LEU A 37 -12.25 15.60 2.52
C LEU A 37 -11.13 14.75 1.89
N VAL A 38 -10.26 15.35 1.07
CA VAL A 38 -9.09 14.67 0.51
C VAL A 38 -8.10 14.27 1.60
N THR A 39 -7.91 15.12 2.61
CA THR A 39 -7.03 14.84 3.74
C THR A 39 -7.56 13.69 4.59
N ASP A 40 -8.86 13.65 4.89
CA ASP A 40 -9.49 12.53 5.62
C ASP A 40 -9.43 11.23 4.79
N ALA A 41 -9.74 11.30 3.49
CA ALA A 41 -9.64 10.16 2.59
C ALA A 41 -8.22 9.57 2.58
N ARG A 42 -7.21 10.45 2.52
CA ARG A 42 -5.81 10.07 2.57
C ARG A 42 -5.44 9.46 3.93
N GLN A 43 -5.86 10.06 5.04
CA GLN A 43 -5.56 9.55 6.38
C GLN A 43 -6.16 8.15 6.60
N ARG A 44 -7.34 7.88 6.05
CA ARG A 44 -7.99 6.55 6.10
C ARG A 44 -7.43 5.55 5.10
N ALA A 45 -6.94 6.02 3.95
CA ALA A 45 -6.28 5.19 2.95
C ALA A 45 -4.86 4.80 3.36
N GLU A 46 -4.17 5.72 4.05
CA GLU A 46 -2.88 5.48 4.68
C GLU A 46 -3.04 4.40 5.74
N ASP A 47 -2.37 3.28 5.49
CA ASP A 47 -2.41 2.08 6.30
C ASP A 47 -1.68 2.37 7.62
N THR A 48 -2.41 2.92 8.60
CA THR A 48 -1.91 3.19 9.96
C THR A 48 -1.75 1.92 10.80
N GLY A 49 -2.14 0.75 10.26
CA GLY A 49 -1.85 -0.54 10.87
C GLY A 49 -0.36 -0.87 10.77
N SER A 50 0.18 -1.47 11.84
CA SER A 50 1.41 -2.24 11.74
C SER A 50 1.22 -3.29 10.64
N GLY A 51 1.99 -3.19 9.56
CA GLY A 51 2.08 -4.31 8.62
C GLY A 51 3.01 -5.35 9.24
N MET A 52 2.78 -6.65 9.07
CA MET A 52 3.80 -7.63 9.44
C MET A 52 4.90 -7.68 8.38
N CYS A 53 6.12 -8.01 8.79
CA CYS A 53 7.21 -8.34 7.87
C CYS A 53 6.79 -9.48 6.94
N ALA A 54 7.06 -9.35 5.63
CA ALA A 54 6.76 -10.39 4.66
C ALA A 54 7.76 -11.57 4.65
N HIS A 55 8.79 -11.55 5.51
CA HIS A 55 9.73 -12.66 5.62
C HIS A 55 9.05 -13.84 6.34
N PRO A 56 9.03 -15.05 5.77
CA PRO A 56 8.20 -16.17 6.24
C PRO A 56 8.52 -16.61 7.68
N ASN A 57 9.76 -16.39 8.14
CA ASN A 57 10.19 -16.72 9.50
C ASN A 57 10.33 -15.47 10.41
N CYS A 58 9.70 -14.34 10.05
CA CYS A 58 9.77 -13.11 10.83
C CYS A 58 8.36 -12.64 11.20
N SER A 59 8.11 -12.47 12.50
CA SER A 59 6.83 -11.97 13.04
C SER A 59 6.90 -10.51 13.48
N ASN A 60 7.95 -9.78 13.13
CA ASN A 60 8.11 -8.39 13.53
C ASN A 60 7.12 -7.49 12.78
N ASP A 61 6.62 -6.49 13.50
CA ASP A 61 5.84 -5.40 12.93
C ASP A 61 6.73 -4.45 12.12
N LEU A 62 6.17 -3.96 11.02
CA LEU A 62 6.69 -2.90 10.19
C LEU A 62 6.34 -1.56 10.85
N HIS A 63 7.28 -1.03 11.63
CA HIS A 63 7.22 0.35 12.08
C HIS A 63 7.69 1.27 10.96
N TYR A 64 6.74 1.80 10.18
CA TYR A 64 7.02 2.77 9.13
C TYR A 64 6.41 4.13 9.47
N VAL A 65 7.28 5.11 9.71
CA VAL A 65 6.91 6.50 9.93
C VAL A 65 7.55 7.32 8.82
N GLY A 66 6.83 7.55 7.71
CA GLY A 66 7.37 8.25 6.55
C GLY A 66 6.33 8.55 5.46
N ARG A 67 6.66 9.44 4.51
CA ARG A 67 5.86 9.71 3.32
C ARG A 67 6.32 8.80 2.18
N GLY A 68 5.44 7.90 1.68
CA GLY A 68 5.76 7.01 0.57
C GLY A 68 5.24 5.58 0.76
N ARG A 69 5.64 4.67 -0.14
CA ARG A 69 5.24 3.25 -0.08
C ARG A 69 5.91 2.58 1.13
N ARG A 70 5.09 1.96 2.00
CA ARG A 70 5.57 1.18 3.15
C ARG A 70 6.54 0.08 2.69
N PRO A 71 7.69 -0.12 3.37
CA PRO A 71 8.57 -1.24 3.09
C PRO A 71 7.85 -2.56 3.35
N LEU A 72 8.22 -3.60 2.59
CA LEU A 72 7.65 -4.94 2.75
C LEU A 72 8.31 -5.75 3.88
N TYR A 73 9.51 -5.35 4.29
CA TYR A 73 10.35 -6.06 5.25
C TYR A 73 10.79 -5.11 6.37
N CYS A 74 10.91 -5.64 7.59
CA CYS A 74 11.24 -4.84 8.78
C CYS A 74 12.71 -4.41 8.84
N SER A 75 13.59 -5.13 8.13
CA SER A 75 15.03 -4.83 8.07
C SER A 75 15.60 -5.12 6.69
N ALA A 76 16.79 -4.58 6.44
CA ALA A 76 17.56 -4.90 5.24
C ALA A 76 17.92 -6.40 5.16
N ASP A 77 18.15 -7.04 6.31
CA ASP A 77 18.50 -8.46 6.39
C ASP A 77 17.34 -9.35 5.94
N CYS A 78 16.12 -9.12 6.46
CA CYS A 78 14.93 -9.85 6.02
C CYS A 78 14.68 -9.73 4.51
N ARG A 79 15.00 -8.57 3.92
CA ARG A 79 14.91 -8.36 2.47
C ARG A 79 16.00 -9.16 1.73
N THR A 80 17.23 -9.13 2.23
CA THR A 80 18.39 -9.81 1.63
C THR A 80 18.21 -11.32 1.66
N ASP A 81 17.73 -11.88 2.76
CA ASP A 81 17.50 -13.32 2.92
C ASP A 81 16.46 -13.84 1.92
N VAL A 82 15.31 -13.16 1.81
CA VAL A 82 14.28 -13.51 0.82
C VAL A 82 14.80 -13.38 -0.60
N TYR A 83 15.60 -12.35 -0.88
CA TYR A 83 16.22 -12.17 -2.19
C TYR A 83 17.18 -13.33 -2.54
N HIS A 84 18.02 -13.76 -1.61
CA HIS A 84 18.91 -14.91 -1.81
C HIS A 84 18.12 -16.22 -2.01
N ALA A 85 17.12 -16.48 -1.17
CA ALA A 85 16.25 -17.64 -1.31
C ALA A 85 15.56 -17.67 -2.68
N THR A 86 15.05 -16.52 -3.13
CA THR A 86 14.43 -16.36 -4.46
C THR A 86 15.42 -16.63 -5.58
N GLN A 87 16.65 -16.10 -5.49
CA GLN A 87 17.70 -16.39 -6.48
C GLN A 87 18.08 -17.86 -6.53
N MET A 88 18.19 -18.53 -5.37
CA MET A 88 18.48 -19.97 -5.32
C MET A 88 17.37 -20.79 -5.95
N ALA A 89 16.11 -20.48 -5.63
CA ALA A 89 14.95 -21.12 -6.23
C ALA A 89 14.91 -20.93 -7.76
N ALA A 90 15.14 -19.70 -8.24
CA ALA A 90 15.19 -19.40 -9.67
C ALA A 90 16.31 -20.18 -10.38
N ARG A 91 17.51 -20.26 -9.78
CA ARG A 91 18.62 -21.06 -10.31
C ARG A 91 18.29 -22.55 -10.33
N ALA A 92 17.64 -23.07 -9.30
CA ALA A 92 17.21 -24.46 -9.25
C ALA A 92 16.19 -24.78 -10.35
N LEU A 93 15.24 -23.88 -10.62
CA LEU A 93 14.26 -24.01 -11.71
C LEU A 93 14.91 -23.99 -13.10
N ILE A 94 15.96 -23.19 -13.30
CA ILE A 94 16.72 -23.16 -14.56
C ILE A 94 17.57 -24.42 -14.74
N LYS A 95 18.13 -24.97 -13.65
CA LYS A 95 18.97 -26.18 -13.68
C LYS A 95 18.16 -27.47 -13.72
N ALA A 96 16.89 -27.44 -13.31
CA ALA A 96 16.02 -28.59 -13.42
C ALA A 96 15.89 -28.98 -14.91
N PRO A 97 16.21 -30.23 -15.30
CA PRO A 97 15.93 -30.66 -16.66
C PRO A 97 14.44 -30.49 -16.91
N ARG A 98 14.07 -29.90 -18.05
CA ARG A 98 12.67 -29.88 -18.50
C ARG A 98 12.22 -31.33 -18.52
N ASN A 99 11.36 -31.71 -17.58
CA ASN A 99 10.57 -32.93 -17.70
C ASN A 99 9.48 -32.63 -18.74
N ASP A 100 9.89 -32.49 -20.00
CA ASP A 100 9.02 -32.60 -21.14
C ASP A 100 8.76 -34.11 -21.32
N THR A 101 7.96 -34.70 -20.43
CA THR A 101 7.35 -36.01 -20.67
C THR A 101 6.16 -35.81 -21.60
N ALA A 102 6.35 -36.32 -22.83
CA ALA A 102 5.36 -36.50 -23.89
C ALA A 102 4.22 -37.45 -23.48
#